data_AF-A0A936XQA4-F1
#
_entry.id   AF-A0A936XQA4-F1
#
_cell.length_a   1.000
_cell.length_b   1.000
_cell.length_c   1.000
_cell.angle_alpha   90.00
_cell.angle_beta   90.00
_cell.angle_gamma   90.00
#
_symmetry.space_group_name_H-M   'P 1'
#
loop_
_entity.id
_entity.type
_entity.pdbx_description
1 polymer ?
#
loop_
_entity_poly.entity_id
_entity_poly.type
_entity_poly.pdbx_seq_one_letter_code
_entity_poly.pdbx_strand_id
1 'polypeptide(L)'
;MVLNRQEIRHAINEDEDSEFTSSRYLQSLTPIINRYLDIPEKGALGKERMADSELSLRFLAFRILNYQHEYNGSIQDYLDKAMERINGMELNKLDLFKIDFEKTLKLINDIFPKDVAYTKSMVQKEGPKNFNGNLFGVWVYVISRLNDDERNLLVDGKAMFY
;
A
#
# COMPACT_ATOMS: atom_id res chain seq x y z
N MET A 1 18.67 -20.59 -7.54
CA MET A 1 17.39 -19.86 -7.42
C MET A 1 17.70 -18.38 -7.54
N VAL A 2 16.99 -17.63 -8.39
CA VAL A 2 17.24 -16.19 -8.61
C VAL A 2 16.16 -15.42 -7.85
N LEU A 3 16.56 -14.53 -6.96
CA LEU A 3 15.64 -13.67 -6.21
C LEU A 3 14.99 -12.66 -7.14
N ASN A 4 13.71 -12.37 -6.92
CA ASN A 4 13.01 -11.30 -7.61
C ASN A 4 13.39 -9.92 -7.03
N ARG A 5 13.01 -8.81 -7.67
CA ARG A 5 13.40 -7.45 -7.21
C ARG A 5 12.87 -7.11 -5.82
N GLN A 6 11.69 -7.58 -5.45
CA GLN A 6 11.12 -7.39 -4.11
C GLN A 6 11.94 -8.13 -3.05
N GLU A 7 12.30 -9.38 -3.32
CA GLU A 7 13.16 -10.20 -2.45
C GLU A 7 14.55 -9.58 -2.29
N ILE A 8 15.14 -9.09 -3.38
CA ILE A 8 16.44 -8.39 -3.36
C ILE A 8 16.35 -7.12 -2.51
N ARG A 9 15.32 -6.28 -2.73
CA ARG A 9 15.10 -5.05 -1.97
C ARG A 9 14.96 -5.34 -0.48
N HIS A 10 14.21 -6.38 -0.12
CA HIS A 10 14.05 -6.78 1.27
C HIS A 10 15.39 -7.20 1.88
N ALA A 11 16.12 -8.10 1.22
CA ALA A 11 17.40 -8.62 1.70
C ALA A 11 18.47 -7.53 1.85
N ILE A 12 18.54 -6.56 0.93
CA ILE A 12 19.52 -5.45 1.00
C ILE A 12 19.19 -4.50 2.17
N ASN A 13 17.91 -4.41 2.56
CA ASN A 13 17.44 -3.55 3.64
C ASN A 13 17.16 -4.34 4.93
N GLU A 14 17.69 -5.56 5.05
CA GLU A 14 17.74 -6.33 6.28
C GLU A 14 19.15 -6.21 6.86
N ASP A 15 19.25 -5.57 8.03
CA ASP A 15 20.48 -5.47 8.80
C ASP A 15 20.17 -5.93 10.23
N GLU A 16 20.68 -7.10 10.63
CA GLU A 16 20.44 -7.72 11.93
C GLU A 16 20.90 -6.84 13.10
N ASP A 17 21.92 -6.01 12.90
CA ASP A 17 22.51 -5.18 13.96
C ASP A 17 21.85 -3.80 14.07
N SER A 18 21.02 -3.41 13.10
CA SER A 18 20.28 -2.15 13.15
C SER A 18 18.99 -2.26 13.96
N GLU A 19 18.71 -1.31 14.86
CA GLU A 19 17.41 -1.24 15.55
C GLU A 19 16.25 -0.91 14.59
N PHE A 20 16.54 -0.33 13.43
CA PHE A 20 15.54 0.06 12.44
C PHE A 20 16.00 -0.21 11.01
N THR A 21 15.13 -0.83 10.21
CA THR A 21 15.27 -0.84 8.76
C THR A 21 13.91 -0.66 8.10
N SER A 22 13.92 -0.14 6.88
CA SER A 22 12.71 -0.06 6.04
C SER A 22 12.03 -1.43 5.88
N SER A 23 12.78 -2.52 5.70
CA SER A 23 12.19 -3.88 5.63
C SER A 23 11.43 -4.26 6.90
N ARG A 24 12.02 -4.06 8.09
CA ARG A 24 11.34 -4.34 9.37
C ARG A 24 10.14 -3.44 9.59
N TYR A 25 10.28 -2.16 9.24
CA TYR A 25 9.18 -1.22 9.34
C TYR A 25 8.00 -1.64 8.46
N LEU A 26 8.22 -1.99 7.19
CA LEU A 26 7.18 -2.49 6.30
C LEU A 26 6.52 -3.77 6.82
N GLN A 27 7.31 -4.72 7.34
CA GLN A 27 6.80 -5.93 7.96
C GLN A 27 5.86 -5.60 9.14
N SER A 28 6.16 -4.56 9.92
CA SER A 28 5.31 -4.10 11.02
C SER A 28 3.96 -3.52 10.57
N LEU A 29 3.82 -3.15 9.29
CA LEU A 29 2.57 -2.66 8.69
C LEU A 29 1.68 -3.78 8.13
N THR A 30 2.24 -4.98 7.93
CA THR A 30 1.48 -6.13 7.40
C THR A 30 0.22 -6.49 8.22
N PRO A 31 0.15 -6.30 9.56
CA PRO A 31 -1.09 -6.53 10.29
C PRO A 31 -2.23 -5.58 9.88
N ILE A 32 -1.92 -4.36 9.40
CA ILE A 32 -2.91 -3.41 8.89
C ILE A 32 -3.47 -3.94 7.57
N ILE A 33 -2.61 -4.38 6.64
CA ILE A 33 -3.05 -5.02 5.40
C ILE A 33 -3.99 -6.19 5.71
N ASN A 34 -3.57 -7.09 6.60
CA ASN A 34 -4.36 -8.28 6.94
C ASN A 34 -5.71 -7.96 7.59
N ARG A 35 -5.84 -6.82 8.26
CA ARG A 35 -7.11 -6.35 8.85
C ARG A 35 -8.10 -5.88 7.80
N TYR A 36 -7.64 -5.24 6.74
CA TYR A 36 -8.51 -4.56 5.77
C TYR A 36 -8.58 -5.27 4.41
N LEU A 37 -7.60 -6.09 4.05
CA LEU A 37 -7.55 -6.78 2.77
C LEU A 37 -7.71 -8.28 2.95
N ASP A 38 -8.71 -8.81 2.26
CA ASP A 38 -8.88 -10.25 2.05
C ASP A 38 -8.52 -10.55 0.60
N ILE A 39 -7.28 -10.98 0.39
CA ILE A 39 -6.76 -11.32 -0.93
C ILE A 39 -6.96 -12.83 -1.10
N PRO A 40 -7.84 -13.29 -2.01
CA PRO A 40 -8.18 -14.72 -2.14
C PRO A 40 -6.98 -15.61 -2.53
N GLU A 41 -5.92 -15.03 -3.10
CA GLU A 41 -4.70 -15.70 -3.56
C GLU A 41 -3.59 -15.71 -2.50
N LYS A 42 -3.95 -15.81 -1.21
CA LYS A 42 -3.00 -15.95 -0.10
C LYS A 42 -2.36 -17.35 -0.14
N GLY A 43 -1.06 -17.37 -0.48
CA GLY A 43 -0.27 -18.58 -0.71
C GLY A 43 0.43 -19.09 0.56
N ALA A 44 1.76 -19.23 0.52
CA ALA A 44 2.53 -19.60 1.71
C ALA A 44 2.76 -18.37 2.60
N LEU A 45 2.68 -18.55 3.93
CA LEU A 45 2.73 -17.49 4.95
C LEU A 45 3.88 -16.46 4.77
N GLY A 46 5.05 -16.89 4.29
CA GLY A 46 6.20 -16.01 4.02
C GLY A 46 6.05 -15.15 2.76
N LYS A 47 5.47 -15.71 1.68
CA LYS A 47 5.20 -14.97 0.44
C LYS A 47 4.12 -13.92 0.64
N GLU A 48 3.14 -14.20 1.50
CA GLU A 48 2.10 -13.26 1.89
C GLU A 48 2.67 -12.04 2.59
N ARG A 49 3.52 -12.24 3.62
CA ARG A 49 4.16 -11.12 4.33
C ARG A 49 4.97 -10.24 3.40
N MET A 50 5.64 -10.83 2.42
CA MET A 50 6.41 -10.09 1.44
C MET A 50 5.47 -9.28 0.52
N ALA A 51 4.42 -9.90 -0.01
CA ALA A 51 3.38 -9.22 -0.80
C ALA A 51 2.71 -8.06 -0.03
N ASP A 52 2.33 -8.29 1.22
CA ASP A 52 1.75 -7.27 2.11
C ASP A 52 2.73 -6.12 2.39
N SER A 53 4.02 -6.45 2.52
CA SER A 53 5.08 -5.45 2.67
C SER A 53 5.22 -4.60 1.41
N GLU A 54 5.09 -5.19 0.22
CA GLU A 54 5.11 -4.41 -1.03
C GLU A 54 3.85 -3.56 -1.22
N LEU A 55 2.67 -4.01 -0.78
CA LEU A 55 1.48 -3.16 -0.74
C LEU A 55 1.69 -1.97 0.22
N SER A 56 2.25 -2.23 1.40
CA SER A 56 2.58 -1.18 2.37
C SER A 56 3.62 -0.19 1.79
N LEU A 57 4.64 -0.69 1.08
CA LEU A 57 5.65 0.12 0.43
C LEU A 57 5.06 0.96 -0.71
N ARG A 58 4.11 0.44 -1.49
CA ARG A 58 3.40 1.21 -2.51
C ARG A 58 2.69 2.42 -1.91
N PHE A 59 1.94 2.23 -0.82
CA PHE A 59 1.32 3.35 -0.12
C PHE A 59 2.36 4.39 0.30
N LEU A 60 3.43 3.97 0.99
CA LEU A 60 4.47 4.89 1.46
C LEU A 60 5.17 5.61 0.32
N ALA A 61 5.54 4.90 -0.75
CA ALA A 61 6.22 5.48 -1.90
C ALA A 61 5.44 6.65 -2.51
N PHE A 62 4.12 6.50 -2.69
CA PHE A 62 3.28 7.59 -3.19
C PHE A 62 3.01 8.71 -2.18
N ARG A 63 3.24 8.46 -0.89
CA ARG A 63 3.08 9.45 0.18
C ARG A 63 4.35 10.24 0.48
N ILE A 64 5.52 9.64 0.30
CA ILE A 64 6.81 10.25 0.66
C ILE A 64 7.59 10.79 -0.54
N LEU A 65 7.32 10.27 -1.75
CA LEU A 65 7.93 10.72 -3.00
C LEU A 65 6.91 11.52 -3.83
N ASN A 66 7.40 12.45 -4.64
CA ASN A 66 6.61 13.21 -5.59
C ASN A 66 6.53 12.46 -6.92
N TYR A 67 5.40 11.78 -7.17
CA TYR A 67 5.22 10.99 -8.39
C TYR A 67 5.34 11.81 -9.69
N GLN A 68 5.10 13.11 -9.68
CA GLN A 68 5.19 13.95 -10.89
C GLN A 68 6.65 14.22 -11.30
N HIS A 69 7.60 14.07 -10.38
CA HIS A 69 9.01 14.36 -10.62
C HIS A 69 9.92 13.15 -10.41
N GLU A 70 9.54 12.20 -9.55
CA GLU A 70 10.39 11.08 -9.15
C GLU A 70 9.99 9.75 -9.83
N TYR A 71 8.79 9.65 -10.41
CA TYR A 71 8.33 8.47 -11.15
C TYR A 71 8.81 8.50 -12.60
N ASN A 72 9.54 7.47 -13.01
CA ASN A 72 10.12 7.33 -14.35
C ASN A 72 9.40 6.28 -15.23
N GLY A 73 8.20 5.83 -14.82
CA GLY A 73 7.48 4.74 -15.48
C GLY A 73 7.80 3.34 -14.91
N SER A 74 8.83 3.20 -14.07
CA SER A 74 9.15 1.94 -13.38
C SER A 74 8.63 1.98 -11.94
N ILE A 75 7.63 1.16 -11.63
CA ILE A 75 7.17 1.02 -10.24
C ILE A 75 8.27 0.44 -9.36
N GLN A 76 9.12 -0.44 -9.89
CA GLN A 76 10.18 -1.07 -9.10
C GLN A 76 11.23 -0.03 -8.66
N ASP A 77 11.68 0.83 -9.58
CA ASP A 77 12.64 1.90 -9.26
C ASP A 77 12.05 2.89 -8.27
N TYR A 78 10.74 3.16 -8.37
CA TYR A 78 10.03 4.04 -7.44
C TYR A 78 9.95 3.46 -6.02
N LEU A 79 9.73 2.15 -5.90
CA LEU A 79 9.73 1.44 -4.63
C LEU A 79 11.15 1.35 -4.03
N ASP A 80 12.18 1.18 -4.87
CA ASP A 80 13.58 1.19 -4.43
C ASP A 80 13.96 2.54 -3.81
N LYS A 81 13.64 3.65 -4.49
CA LYS A 81 13.82 5.01 -3.95
C LYS A 81 13.07 5.24 -2.63
N ALA A 82 11.88 4.67 -2.51
CA ALA A 82 11.08 4.81 -1.30
C ALA A 82 11.74 4.09 -0.11
N MET A 83 12.33 2.91 -0.29
CA MET A 83 13.09 2.22 0.77
C MET A 83 14.25 3.06 1.27
N GLU A 84 15.05 3.61 0.34
CA GLU A 84 16.17 4.49 0.66
C GLU A 84 15.69 5.70 1.48
N ARG A 85 14.57 6.32 1.09
CA ARG A 85 13.98 7.44 1.83
C ARG A 85 13.52 7.01 3.23
N ILE A 86 12.84 5.87 3.36
CA ILE A 86 12.32 5.36 4.64
C ILE A 86 13.47 5.11 5.63
N ASN A 87 14.60 4.54 5.18
CA ASN A 87 15.77 4.30 6.04
C ASN A 87 16.29 5.58 6.71
N GLY A 88 16.13 6.74 6.07
CA GLY A 88 16.57 8.04 6.60
C GLY A 88 15.47 8.85 7.33
N MET A 89 14.27 8.30 7.51
CA MET A 89 13.16 9.02 8.13
C MET A 89 13.08 8.80 9.63
N GLU A 90 12.65 9.85 10.34
CA GLU A 90 12.35 9.76 11.76
C GLU A 90 11.09 8.91 12.00
N LEU A 91 11.12 8.06 13.03
CA LEU A 91 10.03 7.14 13.38
C LEU A 91 8.69 7.86 13.61
N ASN A 92 8.71 9.03 14.24
CA ASN A 92 7.50 9.82 14.48
C ASN A 92 6.79 10.22 13.17
N LYS A 93 7.53 10.52 12.09
CA LYS A 93 6.94 10.82 10.77
C LYS A 93 6.37 9.56 10.13
N LEU A 94 7.09 8.45 10.27
CA LEU A 94 6.62 7.15 9.79
C LEU A 94 5.31 6.73 10.49
N ASP A 95 5.20 6.95 11.79
CA ASP A 95 3.97 6.68 12.56
C ASP A 95 2.77 7.50 12.07
N LEU A 96 2.98 8.75 11.64
CA LEU A 96 1.91 9.53 11.00
C LEU A 96 1.45 8.88 9.68
N PHE A 97 2.38 8.39 8.86
CA PHE A 97 2.01 7.65 7.65
C PHE A 97 1.29 6.33 7.96
N LYS A 98 1.68 5.64 9.04
CA LYS A 98 0.98 4.43 9.50
C LYS A 98 -0.47 4.71 9.89
N ILE A 99 -0.72 5.78 10.65
CA ILE A 99 -2.08 6.21 11.01
C ILE A 99 -2.89 6.56 9.75
N ASP A 100 -2.29 7.32 8.84
CA ASP A 100 -2.93 7.68 7.57
C ASP A 100 -3.22 6.45 6.70
N PHE A 101 -2.33 5.47 6.71
CA PHE A 101 -2.50 4.23 5.97
C PHE A 101 -3.72 3.47 6.45
N GLU A 102 -3.83 3.27 7.77
CA GLU A 102 -4.96 2.59 8.39
C GLU A 102 -6.28 3.32 8.11
N LYS A 103 -6.30 4.65 8.28
CA LYS A 103 -7.49 5.46 7.94
C LYS A 103 -7.89 5.34 6.46
N THR A 104 -6.90 5.30 5.56
CA THR A 104 -7.12 5.18 4.11
C THR A 104 -7.75 3.83 3.77
N LEU A 105 -7.19 2.73 4.28
CA LEU A 105 -7.71 1.40 4.02
C LEU A 105 -9.10 1.19 4.62
N LYS A 106 -9.31 1.70 5.84
CA LYS A 106 -10.64 1.70 6.46
C LYS A 106 -11.66 2.41 5.59
N LEU A 107 -11.36 3.63 5.14
CA LEU A 107 -12.27 4.41 4.32
C LEU A 107 -12.62 3.70 3.01
N ILE A 108 -11.64 3.09 2.33
CA ILE A 108 -11.90 2.34 1.09
C ILE A 108 -12.88 1.18 1.36
N ASN A 109 -12.73 0.46 2.47
CA ASN A 109 -13.65 -0.60 2.86
C ASN A 109 -15.03 -0.09 3.29
N ASP A 110 -15.12 1.15 3.80
CA ASP A 110 -16.38 1.76 4.21
C ASP A 110 -17.21 2.22 2.98
N ILE A 111 -16.56 2.54 1.85
CA ILE A 111 -17.22 3.09 0.65
C ILE A 111 -17.39 2.09 -0.50
N PHE A 112 -16.51 1.09 -0.62
CA PHE A 112 -16.59 0.08 -1.69
C PHE A 112 -16.97 -1.30 -1.15
N PRO A 113 -17.81 -2.06 -1.88
CA PRO A 113 -17.98 -3.49 -1.62
C PRO A 113 -16.64 -4.22 -1.61
N LYS A 114 -16.50 -5.22 -0.73
CA LYS A 114 -15.28 -6.02 -0.59
C LYS A 114 -14.84 -6.71 -1.88
N ASP A 115 -15.79 -7.15 -2.70
CA ASP A 115 -15.55 -7.83 -3.98
C ASP A 115 -15.38 -6.85 -5.16
N VAL A 116 -15.51 -5.55 -4.91
CA VAL A 116 -15.27 -4.47 -5.87
C VAL A 116 -13.93 -3.77 -5.59
N ALA A 117 -13.61 -3.50 -4.32
CA ALA A 117 -12.41 -2.78 -3.91
C ALA A 117 -11.12 -3.39 -4.51
N TYR A 118 -10.29 -2.52 -5.09
CA TYR A 118 -9.02 -2.85 -5.74
C TYR A 118 -9.12 -3.81 -6.95
N THR A 119 -10.31 -4.00 -7.51
CA THR A 119 -10.52 -4.83 -8.70
C THR A 119 -10.88 -3.96 -9.91
N LYS A 120 -10.88 -4.56 -11.10
CA LYS A 120 -11.32 -3.85 -12.31
C LYS A 120 -12.81 -3.49 -12.25
N SER A 121 -13.60 -4.11 -11.37
CA SER A 121 -15.00 -3.75 -11.16
C SER A 121 -15.20 -2.33 -10.64
N MET A 122 -14.16 -1.70 -10.06
CA MET A 122 -14.20 -0.28 -9.66
C MET A 122 -14.29 0.69 -10.84
N VAL A 123 -13.88 0.25 -12.03
CA VAL A 123 -13.79 1.09 -13.23
C VAL A 123 -14.57 0.53 -14.42
N GLN A 124 -15.08 -0.69 -14.31
CA GLN A 124 -15.81 -1.42 -15.34
C GLN A 124 -16.95 -2.22 -14.69
N LYS A 125 -18.22 -1.95 -15.06
CA LYS A 125 -19.43 -2.50 -14.40
C LYS A 125 -19.47 -4.03 -14.29
N GLU A 126 -18.77 -4.74 -15.18
CA GLU A 126 -18.64 -6.22 -15.17
C GLU A 126 -17.17 -6.66 -15.25
N GLY A 127 -16.26 -5.81 -14.76
CA GLY A 127 -14.83 -6.10 -14.76
C GLY A 127 -14.48 -7.31 -13.89
N PRO A 128 -13.35 -7.98 -14.15
CA PRO A 128 -12.86 -9.07 -13.29
C PRO A 128 -12.68 -8.64 -11.83
N LYS A 129 -13.11 -9.51 -10.91
CA LYS A 129 -13.04 -9.32 -9.44
C LYS A 129 -11.72 -9.80 -8.81
N ASN A 130 -10.68 -9.94 -9.62
CA ASN A 130 -9.35 -10.29 -9.13
C ASN A 130 -8.66 -9.03 -8.58
N PHE A 131 -7.95 -9.20 -7.47
CA PHE A 131 -7.17 -8.12 -6.86
C PHE A 131 -6.14 -7.57 -7.86
N ASN A 132 -6.00 -6.25 -7.90
CA ASN A 132 -5.05 -5.58 -8.77
C ASN A 132 -4.18 -4.62 -7.96
N GLY A 133 -2.90 -4.98 -7.77
CA GLY A 133 -1.94 -4.18 -6.99
C GLY A 133 -1.64 -2.78 -7.56
N ASN A 134 -1.90 -2.54 -8.85
CA ASN A 134 -1.80 -1.19 -9.43
C ASN A 134 -3.03 -0.35 -9.08
N LEU A 135 -4.23 -0.93 -9.14
CA LEU A 135 -5.44 -0.25 -8.67
C LEU A 135 -5.35 0.01 -7.16
N PHE A 136 -4.82 -0.93 -6.38
CA PHE A 136 -4.48 -0.70 -4.98
C PHE A 136 -3.63 0.57 -4.82
N GLY A 137 -2.47 0.64 -5.49
CA GLY A 137 -1.56 1.78 -5.39
C GLY A 137 -2.23 3.11 -5.75
N VAL A 138 -3.03 3.15 -6.81
CA VAL A 138 -3.76 4.35 -7.23
C VAL A 138 -4.80 4.76 -6.20
N TRP A 139 -5.64 3.84 -5.75
CA TRP A 139 -6.73 4.16 -4.82
C TRP A 139 -6.21 4.56 -3.45
N VAL A 140 -5.24 3.85 -2.89
CA VAL A 140 -4.66 4.26 -1.60
C VAL A 140 -3.98 5.61 -1.69
N TYR A 141 -3.32 5.93 -2.81
CA TYR A 141 -2.77 7.26 -3.02
C TYR A 141 -3.87 8.33 -3.04
N VAL A 142 -4.85 8.21 -3.95
CA VAL A 142 -5.92 9.20 -4.14
C VAL A 142 -6.68 9.42 -2.84
N ILE A 143 -7.13 8.35 -2.17
CA ILE A 143 -7.94 8.45 -0.95
C ILE A 143 -7.14 9.04 0.20
N SER A 144 -5.85 8.70 0.31
CA SER A 144 -5.02 9.20 1.40
C SER A 144 -4.76 10.71 1.32
N ARG A 145 -4.93 11.33 0.13
CA ARG A 145 -4.75 12.77 -0.10
C ARG A 145 -5.98 13.59 0.30
N LEU A 146 -7.10 12.93 0.56
CA LEU A 146 -8.34 13.60 0.96
C LEU A 146 -8.26 14.09 2.39
N ASN A 147 -8.76 15.30 2.62
CA ASN A 147 -9.00 15.84 3.95
C ASN A 147 -10.26 15.21 4.59
N ASP A 148 -10.49 15.48 5.87
CA ASP A 148 -11.58 14.84 6.61
C ASP A 148 -12.97 15.16 6.04
N ASP A 149 -13.21 16.37 5.54
CA ASP A 149 -14.49 16.75 4.92
C ASP A 149 -14.73 15.99 3.61
N GLU A 150 -13.71 15.89 2.76
CA GLU A 150 -13.75 15.12 1.52
C GLU A 150 -13.98 13.62 1.78
N ARG A 151 -13.39 13.09 2.85
CA ARG A 151 -13.61 11.69 3.28
C ARG A 151 -15.05 11.48 3.75
N ASN A 152 -15.60 12.41 4.52
CA ASN A 152 -16.99 12.34 4.98
C ASN A 152 -17.96 12.38 3.78
N LEU A 153 -17.70 13.23 2.80
CA LEU A 153 -18.50 13.29 1.56
C LEU A 153 -18.50 11.96 0.81
N LEU A 154 -17.37 11.23 0.76
CA LEU A 154 -17.33 9.90 0.15
C LEU A 154 -18.16 8.87 0.92
N VAL A 155 -18.15 8.92 2.25
CA VAL A 155 -18.95 8.03 3.10
C VAL A 155 -20.45 8.29 2.92
N ASP A 156 -20.86 9.57 2.91
CA ASP A 156 -22.25 9.96 2.71
C ASP A 156 -22.74 9.58 1.31
N GLY A 157 -21.87 9.73 0.31
CA GLY A 157 -22.13 9.40 -1.08
C GLY A 157 -21.97 7.91 -1.45
N LYS A 158 -21.67 7.02 -0.49
CA LYS A 158 -21.26 5.64 -0.81
C LYS A 158 -22.28 4.85 -1.62
N ALA A 159 -23.56 5.20 -1.50
CA ALA A 159 -24.66 4.60 -2.27
C ALA A 159 -24.44 4.67 -3.79
N MET A 160 -23.66 5.64 -4.28
CA MET A 160 -23.33 5.79 -5.70
C MET A 160 -22.32 4.76 -6.23
N PHE A 161 -21.65 4.01 -5.35
CA PHE A 161 -20.68 2.98 -5.72
C PHE A 161 -21.27 1.55 -5.79
N TYR A 162 -22.57 1.40 -5.50
CA TYR A 162 -23.32 0.15 -5.60
C TYR A 162 -24.25 0.17 -6.83
#